data_AF-A0A835XEW1-F1
#
_entry.id   AF-A0A835XEW1-F1
#
_cell.length_a   1.000
_cell.length_b   1.000
_cell.length_c   1.000
_cell.angle_alpha   90.00
_cell.angle_beta   90.00
_cell.angle_gamma   90.00
#
_symmetry.space_group_name_H-M   'P 1'
#
loop_
_entity.id
_entity.type
_entity.pdbx_description
1 polymer ?
#
loop_
_entity_poly.entity_id
_entity_poly.type
_entity_poly.pdbx_seq_one_letter_code
_entity_poly.pdbx_strand_id
1 'polypeptide(L)'
;MEFAVLADAFKKMEDTTKRLELTQILVDLFKVTSPELISKIVYLIQGKLRPDYEGVELGVAEKLAIKAISKSSAIPIKKIEEEYRK
;
A
#
# COMPACT_ATOMS: atom_id res chain seq x y z
N MET A 1 -4.12 -9.27 11.54
CA MET A 1 -4.06 -9.52 10.09
C MET A 1 -2.66 -9.20 9.61
N GLU A 2 -2.08 -10.03 8.74
CA GLU A 2 -0.78 -9.77 8.12
C GLU A 2 -0.91 -8.76 6.98
N PHE A 3 0.14 -7.96 6.74
CA PHE A 3 0.14 -6.99 5.64
C PHE A 3 0.05 -7.65 4.26
N ALA A 4 0.50 -8.91 4.12
CA ALA A 4 0.41 -9.68 2.89
C ALA A 4 -1.03 -9.82 2.37
N VAL A 5 -2.02 -9.93 3.26
CA VAL A 5 -3.45 -9.99 2.90
C VAL A 5 -3.90 -8.68 2.24
N LEU A 6 -3.45 -7.55 2.75
CA LEU A 6 -3.76 -6.24 2.18
C LEU A 6 -3.06 -6.04 0.83
N ALA A 7 -1.80 -6.46 0.72
CA ALA A 7 -1.04 -6.39 -0.53
C ALA A 7 -1.69 -7.23 -1.65
N ASP A 8 -2.18 -8.42 -1.32
CA ASP A 8 -2.92 -9.27 -2.27
C ASP A 8 -4.25 -8.61 -2.70
N ALA A 9 -4.94 -7.94 -1.78
CA ALA A 9 -6.13 -7.17 -2.12
C ALA A 9 -5.81 -6.01 -3.08
N PHE A 10 -4.71 -5.28 -2.87
CA PHE A 10 -4.24 -4.26 -3.81
C PHE A 10 -3.98 -4.83 -5.20
N LYS A 11 -3.29 -5.97 -5.27
CA LYS A 11 -3.01 -6.62 -6.55
C LYS A 11 -4.30 -6.99 -7.30
N LYS A 12 -5.26 -7.60 -6.59
CA LYS A 12 -6.59 -7.94 -7.16
C LYS A 12 -7.36 -6.72 -7.62
N MET A 13 -7.26 -5.60 -6.89
CA MET A 13 -7.91 -4.34 -7.29
C MET A 13 -7.28 -3.73 -8.55
N GLU A 14 -5.96 -3.84 -8.72
CA GLU A 14 -5.27 -3.39 -9.95
C GLU A 14 -5.64 -4.23 -11.18
N ASP A 15 -5.93 -5.52 -10.99
CA ASP A 15 -6.21 -6.46 -12.08
C ASP A 15 -7.66 -6.36 -12.61
N THR A 16 -8.53 -5.54 -12.02
CA THR A 16 -9.92 -5.36 -12.47
C THR A 16 -10.33 -3.89 -12.55
N THR A 17 -11.17 -3.57 -13.54
CA THR A 17 -11.82 -2.24 -13.67
C THR A 17 -13.31 -2.28 -13.35
N LYS A 18 -13.86 -3.47 -13.05
CA LYS A 18 -15.31 -3.65 -12.84
C LYS A 18 -15.68 -3.24 -11.43
N ARG A 19 -16.62 -2.30 -11.33
CA ARG A 19 -17.07 -1.74 -10.06
C ARG A 19 -17.60 -2.77 -9.05
N LEU A 20 -18.35 -3.77 -9.53
CA LEU A 20 -18.88 -4.83 -8.66
C LEU A 20 -17.79 -5.75 -8.11
N GLU A 21 -16.80 -6.10 -8.93
CA GLU A 21 -15.65 -6.91 -8.50
C GLU A 21 -14.80 -6.14 -7.48
N LEU A 22 -14.51 -4.86 -7.72
CA LEU A 22 -13.84 -3.99 -6.74
C LEU A 22 -14.59 -3.95 -5.41
N THR A 23 -15.91 -3.79 -5.45
CA THR A 23 -16.76 -3.78 -4.25
C THR A 23 -16.63 -5.12 -3.50
N GLN A 24 -16.65 -6.23 -4.23
CA GLN A 24 -16.53 -7.56 -3.64
C GLN A 24 -15.16 -7.76 -2.95
N ILE A 25 -14.06 -7.35 -3.60
CA ILE A 25 -12.71 -7.41 -3.03
C ILE A 25 -12.65 -6.64 -1.69
N LEU A 26 -13.22 -5.43 -1.65
CA LEU A 26 -13.26 -4.62 -0.43
C LEU A 26 -14.12 -5.27 0.67
N VAL A 27 -15.29 -5.81 0.32
CA VAL A 27 -16.15 -6.53 1.27
C VAL A 27 -15.40 -7.70 1.90
N ASP A 28 -14.70 -8.49 1.09
CA ASP A 28 -13.98 -9.65 1.58
C ASP A 28 -12.77 -9.26 2.43
N LEU A 29 -12.05 -8.19 2.07
CA LEU A 29 -11.00 -7.60 2.90
C LEU A 29 -11.54 -7.13 4.26
N PHE A 30 -12.70 -6.47 4.29
CA PHE A 30 -13.26 -5.96 5.54
C PHE A 30 -13.81 -7.06 6.45
N LYS A 31 -14.32 -8.17 5.92
CA LYS A 31 -14.77 -9.32 6.72
C LYS A 31 -13.64 -9.98 7.51
N VAL A 32 -12.43 -10.05 6.94
CA VAL A 32 -11.26 -10.64 7.58
C VAL A 32 -10.48 -9.64 8.44
N THR A 33 -10.88 -8.37 8.41
CA THR A 33 -10.24 -7.29 9.16
C THR A 33 -10.82 -7.20 10.57
N SER A 34 -9.96 -7.21 11.58
CA SER A 34 -10.39 -7.01 12.96
C SER A 34 -10.91 -5.57 13.18
N PRO A 35 -11.93 -5.36 14.04
CA PRO A 35 -12.49 -4.03 14.31
C PRO A 35 -11.47 -2.97 14.73
N GLU A 36 -10.41 -3.37 15.44
CA GLU A 36 -9.34 -2.47 15.89
C GLU A 36 -8.44 -1.96 14.75
N LEU A 37 -8.39 -2.69 13.63
CA LEU A 37 -7.53 -2.36 12.48
C LEU A 37 -8.29 -1.65 11.35
N ILE A 38 -9.63 -1.71 11.35
CA ILE A 38 -10.45 -1.21 10.24
C ILE A 38 -10.17 0.27 9.93
N SER A 39 -9.99 1.09 10.98
CA SER A 39 -9.71 2.52 10.82
C SER A 39 -8.43 2.78 10.05
N LYS A 40 -7.39 1.96 10.26
CA LYS A 40 -6.10 2.08 9.54
C LYS A 40 -6.23 1.57 8.11
N ILE A 41 -6.91 0.44 7.91
CA ILE A 41 -7.06 -0.18 6.60
C ILE A 41 -7.85 0.70 5.65
N VAL A 42 -8.94 1.34 6.11
CA VAL A 42 -9.75 2.25 5.29
C VAL A 42 -8.93 3.43 4.75
N TYR A 43 -7.96 3.95 5.51
CA TYR A 43 -7.08 5.00 4.99
C TYR A 43 -5.99 4.43 4.09
N LEU A 44 -5.39 3.28 4.45
CA LEU A 44 -4.34 2.66 3.65
C LEU A 44 -4.82 2.30 2.24
N ILE A 45 -6.06 1.84 2.07
CA ILE A 45 -6.61 1.56 0.74
C ILE A 45 -6.78 2.80 -0.14
N GLN A 46 -6.79 3.99 0.47
CA GLN A 46 -6.83 5.27 -0.23
C GLN A 46 -5.42 5.85 -0.43
N GLY A 47 -4.36 5.12 -0.04
CA GLY A 47 -2.98 5.62 -0.05
C GLY A 47 -2.67 6.62 1.08
N LYS A 48 -3.48 6.64 2.15
CA LYS A 48 -3.35 7.57 3.27
C LYS A 48 -3.03 6.85 4.58
N LEU A 49 -2.40 7.53 5.52
CA LEU A 49 -2.19 7.00 6.87
C LEU A 49 -3.27 7.43 7.85
N ARG A 50 -3.83 8.62 7.63
CA ARG A 50 -4.73 9.35 8.53
C ARG A 50 -5.70 10.22 7.71
N PRO A 51 -6.79 10.71 8.32
CA PRO A 51 -7.66 11.68 7.68
C PRO A 51 -6.94 12.98 7.34
N ASP A 52 -7.37 13.64 6.26
CA ASP A 52 -6.72 14.86 5.74
C ASP A 52 -6.72 16.02 6.74
N TYR A 53 -7.74 16.11 7.61
CA TYR A 53 -7.84 17.19 8.60
C TYR A 53 -6.77 17.11 9.71
N GLU A 54 -6.11 15.96 9.89
CA GLU A 54 -5.02 15.83 10.86
C GLU A 54 -3.68 16.36 10.30
N GLY A 55 -3.58 16.58 8.99
CA GLY A 55 -2.35 17.06 8.35
C GLY A 55 -1.15 16.11 8.45
N VAL A 56 -1.40 14.82 8.73
CA VAL A 56 -0.33 13.81 8.88
C VAL A 56 -0.01 13.18 7.52
N GLU A 57 1.20 13.44 7.04
CA GLU A 57 1.76 12.81 5.83
C GLU A 57 2.82 11.76 6.18
N LEU A 58 3.04 10.80 5.27
CA LEU A 58 4.12 9.82 5.42
C LEU A 58 5.51 10.48 5.43
N GLY A 59 5.68 11.57 4.67
CA GLY A 59 6.93 12.35 4.66
C GLY A 59 8.16 11.63 4.09
N VAL A 60 7.96 10.58 3.28
CA VAL A 60 9.07 9.80 2.70
C VAL A 60 9.39 10.31 1.30
N ALA A 61 10.55 10.93 1.15
CA ALA A 61 11.09 11.31 -0.15
C ALA A 61 11.51 10.07 -0.96
N GLU A 62 11.40 10.14 -2.28
CA GLU A 62 11.77 9.06 -3.21
C GLU A 62 13.20 8.51 -2.97
N LYS A 63 14.18 9.41 -2.78
CA LYS A 63 15.56 9.03 -2.47
C LYS A 63 15.70 8.27 -1.15
N LEU A 64 14.84 8.55 -0.16
CA LEU A 64 14.82 7.81 1.10
C LEU A 64 14.24 6.41 0.88
N ALA A 65 13.18 6.29 0.07
CA ALA A 65 12.61 4.99 -0.29
C ALA A 65 13.62 4.11 -1.05
N ILE A 66 14.31 4.65 -2.06
CA ILE A 66 15.35 3.92 -2.81
C ILE A 66 16.48 3.44 -1.88
N LYS A 67 16.95 4.31 -0.96
CA LYS A 67 17.97 3.93 0.04
C LYS A 67 17.47 2.82 0.97
N ALA A 68 16.21 2.88 1.40
CA ALA A 68 15.61 1.85 2.24
C ALA A 68 15.55 0.50 1.52
N ILE A 69 15.10 0.48 0.25
CA ILE A 69 15.04 -0.72 -0.58
C ILE A 69 16.45 -1.30 -0.80
N SER A 70 17.44 -0.46 -1.12
CA SER A 70 18.83 -0.89 -1.28
C SER A 70 19.36 -1.56 -0.02
N LYS A 71 19.09 -0.97 1.15
CA LYS A 71 19.51 -1.52 2.44
C LYS A 71 18.83 -2.85 2.78
N SER A 72 17.54 -3.02 2.45
CA SER A 72 16.79 -4.24 2.79
C SER A 72 17.01 -5.39 1.82
N SER A 73 17.33 -5.11 0.55
CA SER A 73 17.49 -6.10 -0.51
C SER A 73 18.95 -6.41 -0.89
N ALA A 74 19.91 -5.64 -0.35
CA ALA A 74 21.33 -5.65 -0.75
C ALA A 74 21.57 -5.35 -2.24
N ILE A 75 20.57 -4.78 -2.93
CA ILE A 75 20.69 -4.36 -4.33
C ILE A 75 21.35 -2.97 -4.37
N PRO A 76 22.34 -2.73 -5.25
CA PRO A 76 22.95 -1.42 -5.40
C PRO A 76 21.94 -0.34 -5.79
N ILE A 77 22.02 0.83 -5.15
CA ILE A 77 21.16 2.00 -5.41
C ILE A 77 21.02 2.29 -6.91
N LYS A 78 22.14 2.28 -7.65
CA LYS A 78 22.18 2.56 -9.10
C LYS A 78 21.24 1.64 -9.89
N LYS A 79 21.20 0.35 -9.55
CA LYS A 79 20.34 -0.63 -10.22
C LYS A 79 18.85 -0.35 -9.92
N ILE A 80 18.53 0.03 -8.69
CA ILE A 80 17.16 0.40 -8.31
C ILE A 80 16.72 1.68 -9.05
N GLU A 81 17.59 2.69 -9.12
CA GLU A 81 17.32 3.92 -9.87
C GLU A 81 17.14 3.67 -11.38
N GLU A 82 17.92 2.76 -11.96
CA GLU A 82 17.78 2.35 -13.36
C GLU A 82 16.44 1.66 -13.62
N GLU A 83 16.00 0.73 -12.75
CA GLU A 83 14.69 0.06 -12.89
C GLU A 83 13.51 1.01 -12.61
N TYR A 84 13.64 1.96 -11.69
CA TYR A 84 12.58 2.92 -11.39
C TYR A 84 12.36 3.95 -12.51
N ARG A 85 13.41 4.25 -13.30
CA ARG A 85 13.33 5.20 -14.44
C ARG A 85 12.85 4.56 -15.74
N LYS A 86 12.82 3.23 -15.82
CA LYS A 86 12.26 2.52 -16.97
C LYS A 86 10.74 2.67 -16.98
#